data_AF-A0A945GRL8-F1
#
_entry.id   AF-A0A945GRL8-F1
#
_cell.length_a   1.000
_cell.length_b   1.000
_cell.length_c   1.000
_cell.angle_alpha   90.00
_cell.angle_beta   90.00
_cell.angle_gamma   90.00
#
_symmetry.space_group_name_H-M   'P 1'
#
loop_
_entity.id
_entity.type
_entity.pdbx_description
1 polymer ?
#
loop_
_entity_poly.entity_id
_entity_poly.type
_entity_poly.pdbx_seq_one_letter_code
_entity_poly.pdbx_strand_id
1 'polypeptide(L)'
;MTKSATCIGKTSGKPLTEYQSKREAEEGADHARSKYGRKLTPYQCDTCDLWHLAPQNRQTPSSKCPVCTGANGKPKDSYRNQTEAKRRADILRREQGAELRVYACEHGHGWHLTKSDRR
;
A
#
# COMPACT_ATOMS: atom_id res chain seq x y z
N MET A 1 -1.07 -8.00 21.88
CA MET A 1 -0.85 -7.03 20.78
C MET A 1 0.41 -6.24 21.09
N THR A 2 1.51 -6.53 20.40
CA THR A 2 2.77 -5.80 20.60
C THR A 2 2.85 -4.63 19.62
N LYS A 3 3.49 -3.54 20.03
CA LYS A 3 3.75 -2.38 19.18
C LYS A 3 5.12 -2.52 18.56
N SER A 4 5.20 -2.30 17.25
CA SER A 4 6.44 -2.41 16.51
C SER A 4 7.45 -1.37 16.94
N ALA A 5 8.67 -1.80 17.22
CA ALA A 5 9.80 -0.90 17.44
C ALA A 5 10.32 -0.29 16.12
N THR A 6 10.08 -0.96 14.98
CA THR A 6 10.68 -0.64 13.69
C THR A 6 9.67 -0.14 12.65
N CYS A 7 8.42 -0.61 12.71
CA CYS A 7 7.39 -0.27 11.74
C CYS A 7 6.48 0.85 12.25
N ILE A 8 6.72 2.07 11.75
CA ILE A 8 5.93 3.26 12.07
C ILE A 8 4.92 3.54 10.96
N GLY A 9 3.66 3.74 11.33
CA GLY A 9 2.62 4.10 10.38
C GLY A 9 2.91 5.46 9.75
N LYS A 10 3.17 5.49 8.44
CA LYS A 10 3.55 6.71 7.70
C LYS A 10 2.64 7.93 7.89
N THR A 11 1.37 7.70 8.25
CA THR A 11 0.38 8.77 8.42
C THR A 11 0.00 9.00 9.87
N SER A 12 0.10 7.98 10.73
CA SER A 12 -0.21 8.13 12.15
C SER A 12 1.01 8.61 12.94
N GLY A 13 2.24 8.40 12.44
CA GLY A 13 3.47 8.57 13.20
C GLY A 13 3.60 7.58 14.37
N LYS A 14 2.70 6.61 14.48
CA LYS A 14 2.60 5.68 15.61
C LYS A 14 3.12 4.30 15.22
N PRO A 15 3.74 3.56 16.16
CA PRO A 15 4.03 2.15 16.03
C PRO A 15 2.84 1.33 15.51
N LEU A 16 3.08 0.53 14.47
CA LEU A 16 2.10 -0.44 13.99
C LEU A 16 1.91 -1.55 15.02
N THR A 17 0.70 -2.11 15.08
CA THR A 17 0.48 -3.35 15.84
C THR A 17 1.05 -4.52 15.06
N GLU A 18 1.78 -5.39 15.75
CA GLU A 18 2.36 -6.62 15.21
C GLU A 18 1.51 -7.84 15.58
N TYR A 19 1.40 -8.74 14.61
CA TYR A 19 0.77 -10.04 14.75
C TYR A 19 1.72 -11.10 14.19
N GLN A 20 1.83 -12.23 14.87
CA GLN A 20 2.77 -13.30 14.50
C GLN A 20 2.22 -14.17 13.36
N SER A 21 0.91 -14.19 13.18
CA SER A 21 0.25 -14.96 12.14
C SER A 21 -0.86 -14.17 11.45
N LYS A 22 -1.20 -14.61 10.23
CA LYS A 22 -2.35 -14.10 9.49
C LYS A 22 -3.65 -14.21 10.30
N ARG A 23 -3.85 -15.34 10.98
CA ARG A 23 -5.05 -15.60 11.80
C ARG A 23 -5.19 -14.57 12.93
N GLU A 24 -4.12 -14.29 13.67
CA GLU A 24 -4.15 -13.25 14.72
C GLU A 24 -4.44 -11.85 14.14
N ALA A 25 -3.89 -11.55 12.96
CA ALA A 25 -4.18 -10.29 12.29
C ALA A 25 -5.64 -10.18 11.84
N GLU A 26 -6.23 -11.28 11.34
CA GLU A 26 -7.66 -11.35 10.99
C GLU A 26 -8.54 -11.11 12.23
N GLU A 27 -8.25 -11.78 13.34
CA GLU A 27 -8.93 -11.56 14.63
C GLU A 27 -8.80 -10.08 15.08
N GLY A 28 -7.61 -9.48 14.89
CA GLY A 28 -7.36 -8.07 15.16
C GLY A 28 -8.17 -7.12 14.27
N ALA A 29 -8.34 -7.46 12.99
CA ALA A 29 -9.15 -6.69 12.05
C ALA A 29 -10.65 -6.79 12.38
N ASP A 30 -11.13 -7.97 12.74
CA ASP A 30 -12.50 -8.20 13.20
C ASP A 30 -12.81 -7.42 14.48
N HIS A 31 -11.89 -7.42 15.45
CA HIS A 31 -12.00 -6.61 16.66
C HIS A 31 -12.07 -5.11 16.34
N ALA A 32 -11.24 -4.62 15.41
CA ALA A 32 -11.26 -3.22 15.01
C ALA A 32 -12.56 -2.83 14.29
N ARG A 33 -13.13 -3.76 13.52
CA ARG A 33 -14.42 -3.59 12.85
C ARG A 33 -15.56 -3.52 13.87
N SER A 34 -15.63 -4.49 14.80
CA SER A 34 -16.71 -4.56 15.79
C SER A 34 -16.67 -3.39 16.78
N LYS A 35 -15.48 -3.03 17.27
CA LYS A 35 -15.33 -2.02 18.33
C LYS A 35 -15.32 -0.58 17.81
N TYR A 36 -14.75 -0.34 16.63
CA TYR A 36 -14.51 1.02 16.13
C TYR A 36 -15.11 1.28 14.74
N GLY A 37 -15.79 0.30 14.13
CA GLY A 37 -16.31 0.42 12.76
C GLY A 37 -15.22 0.52 11.67
N ARG A 38 -13.96 0.23 12.01
CA ARG A 38 -12.82 0.41 11.08
C ARG A 38 -12.61 -0.85 10.26
N LYS A 39 -12.76 -0.73 8.93
CA LYS A 39 -12.43 -1.81 7.98
C LYS A 39 -10.91 -1.85 7.75
N LEU A 40 -10.25 -2.77 8.43
CA LEU A 40 -8.82 -3.03 8.29
C LEU A 40 -8.60 -4.36 7.56
N THR A 41 -7.47 -4.48 6.87
CA THR A 41 -7.07 -5.68 6.14
C THR A 41 -5.64 -6.07 6.55
N PRO A 42 -5.41 -7.33 6.93
CA PRO A 42 -4.07 -7.86 7.18
C PRO A 42 -3.15 -7.79 5.96
N TYR A 43 -1.88 -7.53 6.19
CA TYR A 43 -0.81 -7.71 5.20
C TYR A 43 0.48 -8.14 5.91
N GLN A 44 1.28 -8.96 5.25
CA GLN A 44 2.62 -9.33 5.72
C GLN A 44 3.60 -8.20 5.36
N CYS A 45 4.44 -7.83 6.32
CA CYS A 45 5.40 -6.75 6.17
C CYS A 45 6.72 -7.25 5.59
N ASP A 46 7.14 -6.72 4.44
CA ASP A 46 8.44 -7.07 3.83
C ASP A 46 9.66 -6.59 4.63
N THR A 47 9.47 -5.79 5.69
CA THR A 47 10.56 -5.21 6.49
C THR A 47 10.82 -5.97 7.79
N CYS A 48 9.78 -6.51 8.42
CA CYS A 48 9.89 -7.22 9.70
C CYS A 48 9.30 -8.62 9.69
N ASP A 49 8.79 -9.08 8.54
CA ASP A 49 8.13 -10.37 8.30
C ASP A 49 6.86 -10.64 9.12
N LEU A 50 6.48 -9.72 10.02
CA LEU A 50 5.26 -9.78 10.83
C LEU A 50 4.04 -9.26 10.08
N TRP A 51 2.86 -9.56 10.61
CA TRP A 51 1.60 -9.10 10.06
C TRP A 51 1.17 -7.76 10.67
N HIS A 52 0.65 -6.88 9.83
CA HIS A 52 0.12 -5.58 10.21
C HIS A 52 -1.28 -5.36 9.62
N LEU A 53 -1.97 -4.33 10.12
CA LEU A 53 -3.28 -3.92 9.64
C LEU A 53 -3.19 -2.59 8.90
N ALA A 54 -3.69 -2.56 7.66
CA ALA A 54 -3.90 -1.34 6.90
C ALA A 54 -5.39 -1.11 6.68
N PRO A 55 -5.86 0.15 6.59
CA PRO A 55 -7.21 0.44 6.12
C PRO A 55 -7.51 -0.27 4.80
N GLN A 56 -8.67 -0.91 4.67
CA GLN A 56 -9.06 -1.62 3.46
C GLN A 56 -9.08 -0.69 2.24
N ASN A 57 -9.44 0.58 2.46
CA ASN A 57 -9.41 1.60 1.41
C ASN A 57 -7.98 1.97 0.94
N ARG A 58 -6.92 1.54 1.65
CA ARG A 58 -5.51 1.70 1.26
C ARG A 58 -4.94 0.53 0.47
N GLN A 59 -5.60 -0.62 0.49
CA GLN A 59 -5.18 -1.79 -0.26
C GLN A 59 -5.29 -1.48 -1.76
N THR A 60 -4.12 -1.32 -2.38
CA THR A 60 -3.95 -1.20 -3.84
C THR A 60 -2.94 -2.25 -4.26
N PRO A 61 -3.40 -3.51 -4.43
CA PRO A 61 -2.52 -4.59 -4.86
C PRO A 61 -1.83 -4.22 -6.16
N SER A 62 -0.53 -4.50 -6.23
CA SER A 62 0.28 -4.33 -7.42
C SER A 62 1.33 -5.42 -7.48
N SER A 63 1.69 -5.83 -8.67
CA SER A 63 2.88 -6.63 -8.91
C SER A 63 4.05 -5.72 -9.30
N LYS A 64 5.26 -6.29 -9.41
CA LYS A 64 6.38 -5.59 -10.03
C LYS A 64 6.34 -5.79 -11.54
N CYS A 65 6.56 -4.72 -12.30
CA CYS A 65 6.71 -4.80 -13.75
C CYS A 65 8.06 -5.46 -14.09
N PRO A 66 8.10 -6.49 -14.96
CA PRO A 66 9.34 -7.17 -15.30
C PRO A 66 10.26 -6.35 -16.23
N VAL A 67 9.72 -5.32 -16.90
CA VAL A 67 10.44 -4.54 -17.93
C VAL A 67 10.67 -3.09 -17.51
N CYS A 68 9.65 -2.43 -16.94
CA CYS A 68 9.72 -0.99 -16.68
C CYS A 68 10.37 -0.69 -15.32
N THR A 69 11.37 0.18 -15.33
CA THR A 69 12.09 0.64 -14.14
C THR A 69 11.80 2.11 -13.86
N GLY A 70 11.76 2.49 -12.58
CA GLY A 70 11.66 3.89 -12.16
C GLY A 70 12.99 4.62 -12.21
N ALA A 71 12.97 5.95 -12.02
CA ALA A 71 14.18 6.78 -11.96
C ALA A 71 15.16 6.38 -10.82
N ASN A 72 14.69 5.60 -9.84
CA ASN A 72 15.48 5.07 -8.74
C ASN A 72 16.07 3.68 -9.01
N GLY A 73 15.99 3.18 -10.25
CA GLY A 73 16.51 1.86 -10.63
C GLY A 73 15.65 0.68 -10.14
N LYS A 74 14.51 0.92 -9.47
CA LYS A 74 13.62 -0.16 -8.99
C LYS A 74 12.52 -0.48 -10.01
N PRO A 75 12.10 -1.74 -10.14
CA PRO A 75 10.94 -2.12 -10.95
C PRO A 75 9.71 -1.29 -10.57
N LYS A 76 8.98 -0.78 -11.57
CA LYS A 76 7.74 -0.04 -11.34
C LYS A 76 6.68 -0.96 -10.78
N ASP A 77 5.84 -0.43 -9.91
CA ASP A 77 4.59 -1.08 -9.55
C ASP A 77 3.68 -1.15 -10.77
N SER A 78 3.02 -2.30 -10.93
CA SER A 78 2.05 -2.54 -11.98
C SER A 78 0.69 -2.90 -11.39
N TYR A 79 -0.30 -2.07 -11.70
CA TYR A 79 -1.69 -2.25 -11.29
C TYR A 79 -2.46 -2.94 -12.41
N ARG A 80 -3.45 -3.76 -12.04
CA ARG A 80 -4.22 -4.56 -13.01
C ARG A 80 -4.98 -3.70 -14.01
N ASN A 81 -5.47 -2.54 -13.57
CA ASN A 81 -6.24 -1.62 -14.40
C ASN A 81 -6.01 -0.15 -14.00
N GLN A 82 -6.48 0.76 -14.87
CA GLN A 82 -6.36 2.20 -14.67
C GLN A 82 -7.02 2.68 -13.37
N THR A 83 -8.17 2.10 -13.01
CA THR A 83 -8.93 2.48 -11.81
C THR A 83 -8.15 2.20 -10.53
N GLU A 84 -7.48 1.04 -10.45
CA GLU A 84 -6.62 0.68 -9.31
C GLU A 84 -5.39 1.59 -9.23
N ALA A 85 -4.74 1.87 -10.35
CA ALA A 85 -3.62 2.82 -10.40
C ALA A 85 -4.07 4.22 -9.98
N LYS A 86 -5.21 4.70 -10.48
CA LYS A 86 -5.77 6.02 -10.10
C LYS A 86 -6.09 6.10 -8.63
N ARG A 87 -6.71 5.06 -8.07
CA ARG A 87 -6.98 4.95 -6.63
C ARG A 87 -5.68 5.07 -5.83
N ARG A 88 -4.60 4.43 -6.25
CA ARG A 88 -3.29 4.57 -5.61
C ARG A 88 -2.73 5.98 -5.74
N ALA A 89 -2.81 6.60 -6.92
CA ALA A 89 -2.39 7.97 -7.12
C ALA A 89 -3.13 8.94 -6.19
N ASP A 90 -4.45 8.78 -6.04
CA ASP A 90 -5.27 9.62 -5.15
C ASP A 90 -4.92 9.42 -3.66
N ILE A 91 -4.60 8.19 -3.24
CA ILE A 91 -4.09 7.91 -1.88
C ILE A 91 -2.76 8.63 -1.66
N LEU A 92 -1.80 8.50 -2.60
CA LEU A 92 -0.48 9.13 -2.49
C LEU A 92 -0.56 10.67 -2.54
N ARG A 93 -1.47 11.24 -3.34
CA ARG A 93 -1.73 12.69 -3.36
C ARG A 93 -2.20 13.18 -2.00
N ARG A 94 -3.20 12.51 -1.40
CA ARG A 94 -3.75 12.91 -0.09
C ARG A 94 -2.75 12.75 1.05
N GLU A 95 -1.88 11.74 0.98
CA GLU A 95 -0.98 11.40 2.09
C GLU A 95 0.38 12.09 2.00
N GLN A 96 0.86 12.35 0.79
CA GLN A 96 2.24 12.79 0.54
C GLN A 96 2.30 14.04 -0.34
N GLY A 97 1.16 14.57 -0.80
CA GLY A 97 1.12 15.67 -1.76
C GLY A 97 1.67 15.30 -3.14
N ALA A 98 1.84 14.01 -3.43
CA ALA A 98 2.46 13.54 -4.68
C ALA A 98 1.47 13.62 -5.86
N GLU A 99 1.77 14.46 -6.84
CA GLU A 99 1.00 14.55 -8.10
C GLU A 99 1.50 13.51 -9.10
N LEU A 100 0.78 12.38 -9.17
CA LEU A 100 1.15 11.25 -10.04
C LEU A 100 0.17 11.10 -11.21
N ARG A 101 0.72 10.89 -12.41
CA ARG A 101 -0.02 10.51 -13.62
C ARG A 101 -0.08 9.00 -13.74
N VAL A 102 -1.24 8.49 -14.15
CA VAL A 102 -1.47 7.08 -14.47
C VAL A 102 -1.32 6.87 -15.98
N TYR A 103 -0.63 5.81 -16.40
CA TYR A 103 -0.52 5.45 -17.82
C TYR A 103 -0.41 3.93 -18.00
N ALA A 104 -0.83 3.43 -19.16
CA ALA A 104 -0.73 2.02 -19.51
C ALA A 104 0.74 1.65 -19.79
N CYS A 105 1.13 0.45 -19.38
CA CYS A 105 2.42 -0.12 -19.75
C CYS A 105 2.46 -0.39 -21.25
N GLU A 106 3.47 0.12 -21.94
CA GLU A 106 3.68 -0.08 -23.38
C GLU A 106 3.92 -1.56 -23.73
N HIS A 107 4.39 -2.35 -22.77
CA HIS A 107 4.61 -3.79 -22.90
C HIS A 107 3.40 -4.64 -22.43
N GLY A 108 2.26 -4.03 -22.13
CA GLY A 108 1.04 -4.74 -21.75
C GLY A 108 1.02 -5.31 -20.33
N HIS A 109 1.99 -4.96 -19.47
CA HIS A 109 2.09 -5.51 -18.12
C HIS A 109 1.19 -4.84 -17.07
N GLY A 110 0.24 -4.00 -17.47
CA GLY A 110 -0.69 -3.31 -16.57
C GLY A 110 -0.58 -1.79 -16.64
N TRP A 111 -0.75 -1.11 -15.50
CA TRP A 111 -0.79 0.34 -15.39
C TRP A 111 0.26 0.84 -14.39
N HIS A 112 0.92 1.95 -14.72
CA HIS A 112 2.00 2.52 -13.92
C HIS A 112 1.67 3.92 -13.41
N LEU A 113 2.42 4.33 -12.39
CA LEU A 113 2.45 5.69 -11.89
C LEU A 113 3.76 6.38 -12.31
N THR A 114 3.66 7.66 -12.64
CA THR A 114 4.81 8.54 -12.86
C THR A 114 4.56 9.91 -12.25
N LYS A 115 5.61 10.65 -11.91
CA LYS A 115 5.45 12.05 -11.49
C LYS A 115 4.86 12.86 -12.63
N SER A 116 3.95 13.76 -12.30
CA SER A 116 3.50 14.78 -13.25
C SER A 116 4.60 15.83 -13.29
N ASP A 117 5.17 16.09 -14.47
CA ASP A 117 6.03 17.26 -14.62
C ASP A 117 5.19 18.51 -14.41
N ARG A 118 5.57 19.32 -13.42
CA ARG A 118 5.13 20.71 -13.37
C ARG A 118 5.89 21.44 -14.47
N ARG A 119 5.21 21.75 -15.57
CA ARG A 119 5.63 22.86 -16.42
C ARG A 119 5.43 24.16 -15.68
#